data_AF-A0A5E4IDB3-F1
#
_entry.id   AF-A0A5E4IDB3-F1
#
_cell.length_a   1.000
_cell.length_b   1.000
_cell.length_c   1.000
_cell.angle_alpha   90.00
_cell.angle_beta   90.00
_cell.angle_gamma   90.00
#
_symmetry.space_group_name_H-M   'P 1'
#
loop_
_entity.id
_entity.type
_entity.pdbx_description
1 polymer ?
#
loop_
_entity_poly.entity_id
_entity_poly.type
_entity_poly.pdbx_seq_one_letter_code
_entity_poly.pdbx_strand_id
1 'polypeptide(L)' 'MISYVRSMAAHVLGNIGDPRALKPLKKALQDKDSNVRKEAKVALIKLGDE' A
#
# COMPACT_ATOMS: atom_id res chain seq x y z
N MET A 1 -3.39 -12.82 -10.71
CA MET A 1 -3.16 -11.76 -11.73
C MET A 1 -3.58 -10.39 -11.23
N ILE A 2 -4.83 -10.17 -10.77
CA ILE A 2 -5.29 -8.82 -10.34
C ILE A 2 -4.57 -8.33 -9.06
N SER A 3 -4.12 -9.24 -8.18
CA SER A 3 -3.42 -8.86 -6.95
C SER A 3 -2.02 -8.29 -7.16
N TYR A 4 -1.32 -8.68 -8.24
CA TYR A 4 -0.01 -8.12 -8.57
C TYR A 4 -0.08 -6.62 -8.86
N VAL A 5 -1.10 -6.20 -9.62
CA VAL A 5 -1.33 -4.78 -9.92
C VAL A 5 -1.62 -4.00 -8.63
N ARG A 6 -2.40 -4.58 -7.70
CA ARG A 6 -2.72 -3.92 -6.43
C ARG A 6 -1.51 -3.81 -5.49
N SER A 7 -0.70 -4.86 -5.39
CA SER A 7 0.52 -4.82 -4.57
C SER A 7 1.55 -3.85 -5.16
N MET A 8 1.69 -3.82 -6.50
CA MET A 8 2.56 -2.86 -7.17
C MET A 8 2.06 -1.42 -6.99
N ALA A 9 0.74 -1.19 -7.06
CA ALA A 9 0.16 0.12 -6.79
C ALA A 9 0.48 0.59 -5.36
N ALA A 10 0.33 -0.28 -4.35
CA ALA A 10 0.70 0.04 -2.97
C ALA A 10 2.19 0.39 -2.85
N HIS A 11 3.07 -0.41 -3.46
CA HIS A 11 4.51 -0.16 -3.48
C HIS A 11 4.86 1.20 -4.11
N VAL A 12 4.30 1.51 -5.29
CA VAL A 12 4.55 2.77 -5.99
C VAL A 12 4.03 3.96 -5.20
N LEU A 13 2.84 3.86 -4.60
CA LEU A 13 2.27 4.92 -3.75
C LEU A 13 3.19 5.25 -2.56
N GLY A 14 3.77 4.24 -1.91
CA GLY A 14 4.76 4.46 -0.85
C GLY A 14 6.03 5.15 -1.32
N ASN A 15 6.49 4.87 -2.55
CA ASN A 15 7.67 5.53 -3.13
C ASN A 15 7.39 6.96 -3.61
N ILE A 16 6.16 7.25 -4.04
CA ILE A 16 5.75 8.62 -4.39
C ILE A 16 5.74 9.51 -3.14
N GLY A 17 5.38 8.97 -1.98
CA GLY A 17 5.42 9.71 -0.71
C GLY A 17 4.35 10.80 -0.57
N ASP A 18 3.29 10.75 -1.40
CA ASP A 18 2.18 11.68 -1.32
C ASP A 18 1.25 11.31 -0.15
N PRO A 19 1.00 12.20 0.84
CA PRO A 19 0.11 11.94 1.97
C PRO A 19 -1.32 11.55 1.57
N ARG A 20 -1.78 11.90 0.36
CA ARG A 20 -3.09 11.46 -0.18
C ARG A 20 -3.18 9.94 -0.31
N ALA A 21 -2.04 9.23 -0.34
CA ALA A 21 -1.97 7.77 -0.38
C ALA A 21 -2.33 7.10 0.96
N LEU A 22 -2.31 7.81 2.10
CA LEU A 22 -2.54 7.20 3.41
C LEU A 22 -3.90 6.49 3.51
N LYS A 23 -4.98 7.15 3.09
CA LYS A 23 -6.34 6.58 3.13
C LYS A 23 -6.49 5.31 2.27
N PRO A 24 -6.11 5.29 0.97
CA PRO A 24 -6.19 4.07 0.17
C PRO A 24 -5.24 2.97 0.66
N LEU A 25 -4.05 3.31 1.16
CA LEU A 25 -3.11 2.32 1.73
C LEU A 25 -3.65 1.67 3.01
N LYS A 26 -4.27 2.45 3.91
CA LYS A 26 -4.97 1.90 5.10
C LYS A 26 -6.09 0.93 4.73
N LYS A 27 -6.83 1.22 3.65
CA LYS A 27 -7.82 0.27 3.12
C LYS A 27 -7.18 -1.00 2.57
N ALA A 28 -6.03 -0.89 1.91
CA ALA A 28 -5.30 -2.02 1.35
C ALA A 28 -4.73 -3.00 2.41
N LEU A 29 -4.61 -2.58 3.67
CA LEU A 29 -4.31 -3.48 4.80
C LEU A 29 -5.38 -4.56 5.02
N GLN A 30 -6.60 -4.37 4.48
CA GLN A 30 -7.69 -5.35 4.56
C GLN A 30 -7.85 -6.14 3.25
N ASP A 31 -6.92 -6.02 2.29
CA ASP A 31 -7.00 -6.78 1.04
C ASP A 31 -6.90 -8.29 1.33
N LYS A 32 -7.61 -9.09 0.53
CA LYS A 32 -7.62 -10.56 0.64
C LYS A 32 -6.24 -11.16 0.36
N ASP A 33 -5.46 -10.52 -0.51
CA ASP A 33 -4.12 -10.95 -0.89
C ASP A 33 -3.06 -10.45 0.11
N SER A 34 -2.24 -11.37 0.62
CA SER A 34 -1.20 -11.07 1.61
C SER A 34 -0.09 -10.17 1.08
N ASN A 35 0.23 -10.23 -0.21
CA ASN A 35 1.24 -9.35 -0.80
C ASN A 35 0.75 -7.91 -0.84
N VAL A 36 -0.54 -7.70 -1.13
CA VAL A 36 -1.14 -6.35 -1.11
C VAL A 36 -1.08 -5.78 0.30
N ARG A 37 -1.42 -6.57 1.33
CA ARG A 37 -1.33 -6.13 2.74
C ARG A 37 0.10 -5.78 3.15
N LYS A 38 1.07 -6.61 2.74
CA LYS A 38 2.50 -6.39 3.02
C LYS A 38 2.99 -5.08 2.39
N GLU A 39 2.74 -4.88 1.10
CA GLU A 39 3.17 -3.67 0.40
C GLU A 39 2.45 -2.42 0.93
N ALA A 40 1.18 -2.53 1.31
CA ALA A 40 0.44 -1.44 1.94
C ALA A 40 1.06 -1.02 3.27
N LYS A 41 1.46 -1.97 4.12
CA LYS A 41 2.15 -1.69 5.39
C LYS A 41 3.51 -1.04 5.16
N VAL A 42 4.31 -1.56 4.22
CA VAL A 42 5.61 -0.96 3.87
C VAL A 42 5.44 0.47 3.36
N ALA A 43 4.44 0.72 2.53
CA ALA A 43 4.16 2.04 2.00
C ALA A 43 3.74 3.03 3.11
N LEU A 44 2.91 2.61 4.06
CA LEU A 44 2.52 3.44 5.21
C LEU A 44 3.74 3.85 6.05
N ILE A 45 4.63 2.91 6.36
CA ILE A 45 5.87 3.19 7.10
C ILE A 45 6.73 4.22 6.36
N LYS A 46 6.85 4.12 5.02
CA LYS A 46 7.57 5.11 4.20
C LYS A 46 6.95 6.50 4.25
N LEU A 47 5.63 6.58 4.42
CA LEU A 47 4.89 7.83 4.59
C LEU A 47 4.87 8.34 6.04
N GLY A 48 5.55 7.66 6.98
CA GLY A 48 5.58 8.01 8.40
C GLY A 48 4.30 7.66 9.15
N ASP A 49 3.50 6.72 8.64
CA ASP A 49 2.28 6.19 9.28
C ASP A 49 2.57 4.75 9.75
N GLU A 50 2.16 4.41 10.98
CA GLU A 50 2.49 3.13 11.66
C GLU A 50 1.50 2.00 11.38
#